data_AF-A0A840A8J3-F1
#
_entry.id   AF-A0A840A8J3-F1
#
_cell.length_a   1.000
_cell.length_b   1.000
_cell.length_c   1.000
_cell.angle_alpha   90.00
_cell.angle_beta   90.00
_cell.angle_gamma   90.00
#
_symmetry.space_group_name_H-M   'P 1'
#
loop_
_entity.id
_entity.type
_entity.pdbx_description
1 polymer ?
#
loop_
_entity_poly.entity_id
_entity_poly.type
_entity_poly.pdbx_seq_one_letter_code
_entity_poly.pdbx_strand_id
1 'polypeptide(L)'
;MPEGSMTLPALAAIEAVVRTYLDGLHEGDADKIAAAFHPCAHLYSAPKGEVVDFPRADWLTAIKGRPSPQSQGLAREDRILAIDMAGDDAACVKVNCCIPPRYFTDFLLLLKTNEGWRIVAKSFHTELRSV
;
A
#
# COMPACT_ATOMS: atom_id res chain seq x y z
N MET A 1 13.99 24.56 -13.79
CA MET A 1 13.67 23.20 -13.31
C MET A 1 12.92 22.53 -14.46
N PRO A 2 13.43 21.45 -15.09
CA PRO A 2 12.62 20.76 -16.08
C PRO A 2 11.51 20.04 -15.32
N GLU A 3 10.26 20.31 -15.70
CA GLU A 3 9.09 19.58 -15.21
C GLU A 3 9.30 18.11 -15.59
N GLY A 4 9.38 17.24 -14.58
CA GLY A 4 9.46 15.80 -14.80
C GLY A 4 8.21 15.35 -15.53
N SER A 5 8.32 15.14 -16.84
CA SER A 5 7.24 14.60 -17.65
C SER A 5 6.84 13.24 -17.06
N MET A 6 5.64 13.14 -16.50
CA MET A 6 5.00 11.85 -16.21
C MET A 6 5.03 11.01 -17.48
N THR A 7 5.83 9.95 -17.50
CA THR A 7 5.82 9.02 -18.62
C THR A 7 4.74 7.98 -18.38
N LEU A 8 3.86 7.77 -19.37
CA LEU A 8 2.80 6.75 -19.30
C LEU A 8 3.31 5.37 -18.83
N PRO A 9 4.52 4.89 -19.23
CA PRO A 9 5.07 3.64 -18.73
C PRO A 9 5.38 3.64 -17.22
N ALA A 10 5.89 4.75 -16.66
CA ALA A 10 6.20 4.82 -15.23
C ALA A 10 4.91 4.84 -14.39
N LEU A 11 3.89 5.59 -14.83
CA LEU A 11 2.58 5.59 -14.20
C LEU A 11 1.97 4.18 -14.17
N ALA A 12 1.96 3.48 -15.31
CA ALA A 12 1.45 2.11 -15.40
C ALA A 12 2.21 1.13 -14.49
N ALA A 13 3.53 1.29 -14.35
CA ALA A 13 4.34 0.47 -13.46
C ALA A 13 4.01 0.72 -11.98
N ILE A 14 3.82 1.99 -11.58
CA ILE A 14 3.38 2.36 -10.23
C ILE A 14 1.99 1.77 -9.94
N GLU A 15 1.04 1.92 -10.87
CA GLU A 15 -0.29 1.34 -10.72
C GLU A 15 -0.24 -0.18 -10.56
N ALA A 16 0.61 -0.89 -11.32
CA ALA A 16 0.76 -2.33 -11.21
C ALA A 16 1.27 -2.77 -9.83
N VAL A 17 2.24 -2.05 -9.26
CA VAL A 17 2.74 -2.31 -7.90
C VAL A 17 1.63 -2.10 -6.87
N VAL A 18 0.89 -0.99 -6.98
CA VAL A 18 -0.19 -0.66 -6.05
C VAL A 18 -1.35 -1.65 -6.16
N ARG A 19 -1.71 -2.10 -7.37
CA ARG A 19 -2.72 -3.14 -7.58
C ARG A 19 -2.29 -4.48 -6.97
N THR A 20 -1.03 -4.88 -7.16
CA THR A 20 -0.47 -6.10 -6.55
C THR A 20 -0.59 -6.05 -5.02
N TYR A 21 -0.32 -4.89 -4.42
CA TYR A 21 -0.52 -4.67 -2.99
C TYR A 21 -1.99 -4.82 -2.58
N LEU A 22 -2.91 -4.16 -3.28
CA LEU A 22 -4.34 -4.19 -2.97
C LEU A 22 -4.93 -5.60 -3.13
N ASP A 23 -4.53 -6.33 -4.17
CA ASP A 23 -4.89 -7.72 -4.40
C ASP A 23 -4.41 -8.60 -3.25
N GLY A 24 -3.13 -8.48 -2.87
CA GLY A 24 -2.57 -9.24 -1.76
C GLY A 24 -3.27 -8.95 -0.43
N LEU A 25 -3.68 -7.70 -0.18
CA LEU A 25 -4.48 -7.36 0.99
C LEU A 25 -5.85 -8.01 1.01
N HIS A 26 -6.56 -8.00 -0.12
CA HIS A 26 -7.89 -8.56 -0.25
C HIS A 26 -7.87 -10.09 -0.13
N GLU A 27 -6.90 -10.73 -0.78
CA GLU A 27 -6.75 -12.19 -0.82
C GLU A 27 -6.09 -12.75 0.45
N GLY A 28 -5.40 -11.90 1.23
CA GLY A 28 -4.55 -12.35 2.34
C GLY A 28 -3.24 -12.98 1.87
N ASP A 29 -2.84 -12.72 0.64
CA ASP A 29 -1.61 -13.22 0.04
C ASP A 29 -0.43 -12.33 0.43
N ALA A 30 0.30 -12.78 1.45
CA ALA A 30 1.49 -12.11 1.95
C ALA A 30 2.65 -12.12 0.94
N ASP A 31 2.68 -13.03 -0.03
CA ASP A 31 3.76 -13.09 -1.03
C ASP A 31 3.53 -12.02 -2.11
N LYS A 32 2.28 -11.75 -2.50
CA LYS A 32 1.93 -10.58 -3.32
C LYS A 32 2.32 -9.26 -2.64
N ILE A 33 1.99 -9.13 -1.35
CA ILE A 33 2.37 -7.93 -0.58
C ILE A 33 3.90 -7.83 -0.47
N ALA A 34 4.57 -8.96 -0.26
CA ALA A 34 6.02 -9.03 -0.22
C ALA A 34 6.67 -8.58 -1.53
N ALA A 35 6.08 -8.89 -2.68
CA ALA A 35 6.56 -8.47 -3.99
C ALA A 35 6.36 -6.96 -4.24
N ALA A 36 5.29 -6.36 -3.71
CA ALA A 36 5.00 -4.94 -3.88
C ALA A 36 5.87 -4.03 -3.00
N PHE A 37 6.28 -4.51 -1.82
CA PHE A 37 7.08 -3.72 -0.86
C PHE A 37 8.57 -4.02 -0.98
N HIS A 38 9.41 -3.03 -0.70
CA HIS A 38 10.85 -3.22 -0.53
C HIS A 38 11.13 -3.95 0.81
N PRO A 39 12.19 -4.77 0.95
CA PRO A 39 12.49 -5.47 2.21
C PRO A 39 12.72 -4.53 3.40
N CYS A 40 13.23 -3.31 3.15
CA CYS A 40 13.43 -2.29 4.17
C CYS A 40 12.15 -1.52 4.53
N ALA A 41 10.98 -1.91 4.04
CA ALA A 41 9.79 -1.10 4.23
C ALA A 41 9.23 -1.19 5.65
N HIS A 42 8.65 -0.09 6.09
CA HIS A 42 7.97 0.04 7.37
C HIS A 42 6.57 0.64 7.19
N LEU A 43 5.68 0.27 8.11
CA LEU A 43 4.35 0.84 8.23
C LEU A 43 4.30 1.73 9.47
N TYR A 44 3.86 2.96 9.28
CA TYR A 44 3.72 3.93 10.34
C TYR A 44 2.25 4.20 10.63
N SER A 45 1.91 4.31 11.92
CA SER A 45 0.59 4.73 12.37
C SER A 45 0.72 5.52 13.67
N ALA A 46 -0.34 6.23 14.06
CA ALA A 46 -0.35 7.01 15.29
C ALA A 46 -1.56 6.67 16.19
N PRO A 47 -1.75 5.41 16.60
CA PRO A 47 -2.85 5.06 17.50
C PRO A 47 -2.73 5.84 18.80
N LYS A 48 -3.81 6.52 19.20
CA LYS A 48 -3.84 7.38 20.40
C LYS A 48 -2.78 8.49 20.40
N GLY A 49 -2.31 8.91 19.22
CA GLY A 49 -1.34 10.00 19.07
C GLY A 49 0.13 9.59 19.17
N GLU A 50 0.42 8.32 19.49
CA GLU A 50 1.80 7.82 19.61
C GLU A 50 2.25 7.13 18.34
N VAL A 51 3.44 7.48 17.84
CA VAL A 51 3.99 6.88 16.63
C VAL A 51 4.34 5.42 16.89
N VAL A 52 3.75 4.55 16.06
CA VAL A 52 4.10 3.13 15.97
C VAL A 52 4.81 2.91 14.65
N ASP A 53 6.01 2.36 14.75
CA ASP A 53 6.77 1.79 13.63
C ASP A 53 6.53 0.27 13.59
N PHE A 54 6.00 -0.22 12.47
CA PHE A 54 5.72 -1.62 12.25
C PHE A 54 6.52 -2.16 11.05
N PRO A 55 7.59 -2.94 11.31
CA PRO A 55 8.40 -3.52 10.24
C PRO A 55 7.57 -4.39 9.29
N ARG A 56 7.87 -4.32 7.98
CA ARG A 56 7.17 -5.12 6.96
C ARG A 56 7.14 -6.61 7.30
N ALA A 57 8.23 -7.18 7.79
CA ALA A 57 8.31 -8.62 8.08
C ALA A 57 7.26 -9.05 9.13
N ASP A 58 7.08 -8.24 10.17
CA ASP A 58 6.10 -8.51 11.22
C ASP A 58 4.68 -8.31 10.69
N TRP A 59 4.47 -7.30 9.86
CA TRP A 59 3.18 -7.08 9.20
C TRP A 59 2.79 -8.23 8.26
N LEU A 60 3.73 -8.77 7.48
CA LEU A 60 3.48 -9.95 6.64
C LEU A 60 3.11 -11.17 7.47
N THR A 61 3.75 -11.35 8.62
CA THR A 61 3.38 -12.42 9.58
C THR A 61 1.95 -12.23 10.10
N ALA A 62 1.57 -11.00 10.44
CA ALA A 62 0.21 -10.68 10.87
C ALA A 62 -0.84 -10.92 9.77
N ILE A 63 -0.50 -10.68 8.50
CA ILE A 63 -1.38 -10.98 7.36
C ILE A 63 -1.60 -12.50 7.22
N LYS A 64 -0.53 -13.30 7.32
CA LYS A 64 -0.64 -14.78 7.25
C LYS A 64 -1.47 -15.36 8.41
N GLY A 65 -1.49 -14.68 9.55
CA GLY A 65 -2.16 -15.14 10.77
C GLY A 65 -3.66 -14.83 10.88
N ARG A 66 -4.27 -14.14 9.90
CA ARG A 66 -5.69 -13.75 9.95
C ARG A 66 -6.47 -14.28 8.74
N PRO A 67 -7.78 -14.56 8.87
CA PRO A 67 -8.65 -14.80 7.72
C PRO A 67 -8.62 -13.61 6.76
N SER A 68 -8.59 -13.87 5.46
CA SER A 68 -8.56 -12.82 4.46
C SER A 68 -9.93 -12.16 4.29
N PRO A 69 -10.00 -10.91 3.82
CA PRO A 69 -11.27 -10.30 3.43
C PRO A 69 -12.03 -11.16 2.40
N GLN A 70 -11.30 -11.71 1.42
CA GLN A 70 -11.86 -12.61 0.41
C GLN A 70 -12.45 -13.89 1.03
N SER A 71 -11.73 -14.56 1.94
CA SER A 71 -12.24 -15.79 2.58
C SER A 71 -13.47 -15.55 3.45
N GLN A 72 -13.69 -14.29 3.85
CA GLN A 72 -14.85 -13.85 4.63
C GLN A 72 -16.00 -13.33 3.74
N GLY A 73 -15.83 -13.31 2.42
CA GLY A 73 -16.83 -12.79 1.49
C GLY A 73 -17.04 -11.27 1.61
N LEU A 74 -16.07 -10.53 2.16
CA LEU A 74 -16.18 -9.09 2.31
C LEU A 74 -16.01 -8.41 0.95
N ALA A 75 -16.86 -7.40 0.70
CA ALA A 75 -16.79 -6.61 -0.51
C ALA A 75 -15.45 -5.87 -0.63
N ARG A 76 -14.98 -5.76 -1.88
CA ARG A 76 -13.76 -5.06 -2.23
C ARG A 76 -14.08 -3.63 -2.65
N GLU A 77 -13.62 -2.64 -1.88
CA GLU A 77 -13.83 -1.21 -2.17
C GLU A 77 -12.52 -0.42 -2.30
N ASP A 78 -11.40 -1.10 -2.55
CA ASP A 78 -10.14 -0.42 -2.79
C ASP A 78 -10.08 0.34 -4.12
N ARG A 79 -9.34 1.44 -4.11
CA ARG A 79 -9.12 2.30 -5.28
C ARG A 79 -7.92 3.20 -5.07
N ILE A 80 -7.25 3.50 -6.18
CA ILE A 80 -6.23 4.55 -6.23
C ILE A 80 -6.94 5.90 -6.27
N LEU A 81 -6.58 6.80 -5.35
CA LEU A 81 -7.15 8.14 -5.26
C LEU A 81 -6.27 9.19 -5.94
N ALA A 82 -4.96 9.06 -5.80
CA ALA A 82 -3.98 9.97 -6.41
C ALA A 82 -2.64 9.27 -6.56
N ILE A 83 -1.93 9.64 -7.63
CA ILE A 83 -0.52 9.31 -7.85
C ILE A 83 0.19 10.63 -8.11
N ASP A 84 1.17 10.96 -7.27
CA ASP A 84 2.04 12.11 -7.42
C ASP A 84 3.46 11.61 -7.66
N MET A 85 4.11 12.08 -8.72
CA MET A 85 5.44 11.63 -9.13
C MET A 85 6.43 12.79 -9.02
N ALA A 86 7.56 12.53 -8.37
CA ALA A 86 8.70 13.43 -8.33
C ALA A 86 9.81 12.85 -9.20
N GLY A 87 9.94 13.36 -10.42
CA GLY A 87 10.90 12.83 -11.40
C GLY A 87 10.56 11.41 -11.86
N ASP A 88 11.59 10.63 -12.12
CA ASP A 88 11.53 9.28 -12.70
C ASP A 88 11.80 8.15 -11.69
N ASP A 89 12.07 8.49 -10.43
CA ASP A 89 12.49 7.56 -9.38
C ASP A 89 11.69 7.63 -8.06
N ALA A 90 10.85 8.64 -7.85
CA ALA A 90 10.05 8.78 -6.63
C ALA A 90 8.56 9.05 -6.90
N ALA A 91 7.69 8.46 -6.10
CA ALA A 91 6.25 8.70 -6.16
C ALA A 91 5.56 8.56 -4.79
N CYS A 92 4.47 9.30 -4.61
CA CYS A 92 3.54 9.17 -3.50
C CYS A 92 2.17 8.75 -4.04
N VAL A 93 1.59 7.69 -3.49
CA VAL A 93 0.28 7.18 -3.91
C VAL A 93 -0.66 7.17 -2.74
N LYS A 94 -1.83 7.77 -2.93
CA LYS A 94 -2.93 7.70 -1.97
C LYS A 94 -3.93 6.65 -2.45
N VAL A 95 -4.27 5.69 -1.59
CA VAL A 95 -5.30 4.68 -1.88
C VAL A 95 -6.32 4.58 -0.77
N ASN A 96 -7.53 4.15 -1.13
CA ASN A 96 -8.46 3.56 -0.18
C ASN A 96 -8.33 2.05 -0.23
N CYS A 97 -8.45 1.39 0.92
CA CYS A 97 -8.72 -0.04 0.99
C CYS A 97 -9.62 -0.34 2.20
N CYS A 98 -10.30 -1.48 2.21
CA CYS A 98 -11.23 -1.83 3.27
C CYS A 98 -11.07 -3.27 3.73
N ILE A 99 -11.18 -3.45 5.04
CA ILE A 99 -11.42 -4.74 5.68
C ILE A 99 -12.56 -4.47 6.67
N PRO A 100 -13.83 -4.46 6.21
CA PRO A 100 -14.97 -4.11 7.04
C PRO A 100 -14.92 -4.78 8.42
N PRO A 101 -15.18 -4.03 9.50
CA PRO A 101 -15.68 -2.65 9.55
C PRO A 101 -14.60 -1.54 9.43
N ARG A 102 -13.35 -1.89 9.14
CA ARG A 102 -12.23 -0.94 9.02
C ARG A 102 -12.07 -0.47 7.58
N TYR A 103 -11.98 0.84 7.41
CA TYR A 103 -11.73 1.51 6.15
C TYR A 103 -10.44 2.31 6.28
N PHE A 104 -9.52 2.11 5.35
CA PHE A 104 -8.19 2.67 5.40
C PHE A 104 -7.99 3.68 4.29
N THR A 105 -7.32 4.77 4.61
CA THR A 105 -6.66 5.64 3.64
C THR A 105 -5.17 5.49 3.84
N ASP A 106 -4.51 4.86 2.87
CA ASP A 106 -3.07 4.66 2.90
C ASP A 106 -2.36 5.72 2.06
N PHE A 107 -1.23 6.18 2.57
CA PHE A 107 -0.21 6.93 1.87
C PHE A 107 0.98 6.00 1.65
N LEU A 108 1.28 5.71 0.39
CA LEU A 108 2.36 4.82 -0.02
C LEU A 108 3.47 5.67 -0.63
N LEU A 109 4.68 5.55 -0.10
CA LEU A 109 5.87 6.11 -0.74
C LEU A 109 6.52 5.00 -1.57
N LEU A 110 6.71 5.26 -2.86
CA LEU A 110 7.35 4.35 -3.78
C LEU A 110 8.66 4.94 -4.29
N LEU A 111 9.67 4.08 -4.42
CA LEU A 111 10.91 4.40 -5.10
C LEU A 111 11.15 3.39 -6.22
N LYS A 112 11.76 3.87 -7.31
CA LYS A 112 12.26 3.03 -8.39
C LYS A 112 13.66 2.57 -8.04
N THR A 113 13.83 1.27 -7.88
CA THR A 113 15.15 0.64 -7.70
C THR A 113 15.59 -0.02 -9.00
N ASN A 114 16.76 -0.65 -8.98
CA ASN A 114 17.23 -1.49 -10.10
C ASN A 114 16.27 -2.68 -10.38
N GLU A 115 15.41 -3.05 -9.42
CA GLU A 115 14.40 -4.11 -9.54
C GLU A 115 13.01 -3.57 -9.93
N GLY A 116 12.93 -2.27 -10.25
CA GLY A 116 11.70 -1.56 -10.57
C GLY A 116 11.08 -0.84 -9.38
N TRP A 117 9.83 -0.42 -9.54
CA TRP A 117 9.10 0.29 -8.50
C TRP A 117 8.76 -0.63 -7.32
N ARG A 118 8.92 -0.12 -6.09
CA ARG A 118 8.54 -0.78 -4.85
C ARG A 118 8.04 0.23 -3.84
N ILE A 119 7.11 -0.19 -2.97
CA ILE A 119 6.67 0.59 -1.82
C ILE A 119 7.75 0.51 -0.73
N VAL A 120 8.31 1.65 -0.32
CA VAL A 120 9.37 1.73 0.70
C VAL A 120 8.86 2.20 2.06
N ALA A 121 7.70 2.86 2.11
CA ALA A 121 7.04 3.21 3.35
C ALA A 121 5.54 3.29 3.14
N LYS A 122 4.79 2.99 4.20
CA LYS A 122 3.35 3.20 4.24
C LYS A 122 2.99 3.93 5.54
N SER A 123 2.10 4.91 5.44
CA SER A 123 1.36 5.44 6.59
C SER A 123 -0.13 5.33 6.31
N PHE A 124 -0.95 5.22 7.34
CA PHE A 124 -2.38 5.06 7.13
C PHE A 124 -3.24 5.70 8.22
N HIS A 125 -4.43 6.13 7.79
CA HIS A 125 -5.54 6.45 8.68
C HIS A 125 -6.56 5.32 8.61
N THR A 126 -7.18 4.99 9.74
CA THR A 126 -8.26 3.99 9.81
C THR A 126 -9.52 4.63 10.36
N GLU A 127 -10.61 4.52 9.60
CA GLU A 127 -11.97 4.81 10.04
C GLU A 127 -12.67 3.51 10.40
N LEU A 128 -13.37 3.50 11.53
CA LEU A 128 -14.36 2.47 11.84
C LEU A 128 -15.71 2.97 11.36
N ARG A 129 -16.35 2.23 10.46
CA ARG A 129 -17.71 2.54 10.01
C ARG A 129 -18.67 1.50 10.57
N SER A 130 -19.74 1.96 11.20
CA SER A 130 -20.86 1.11 11.56
C SER A 130 -21.54 0.62 10.29
N VAL A 131 -21.85 -0.68 10.24
CA VAL A 131 -22.75 -1.26 9.22
C VAL A 131 -24.20 -0.82 9.47
#